data_AF-F5YFT8-F1
#
_entry.id   AF-F5YFT8-F1
#
_cell.length_a   1.000
_cell.length_b   1.000
_cell.length_c   1.000
_cell.angle_alpha   90.00
_cell.angle_beta   90.00
_cell.angle_gamma   90.00
#
_symmetry.space_group_name_H-M   'P 1'
#
loop_
_entity.id
_entity.type
_entity.pdbx_description
1 polymer ?
#
loop_
_entity_poly.entity_id
_entity_poly.type
_entity_poly.pdbx_seq_one_letter_code
_entity_poly.pdbx_strand_id
1 'polypeptide(L)' 'MAHSLIKAAIIPEIVKLIAEKHAVSEQKALDMFYTSATAASLSDDETGLYGQSALYIFSLFKEE' A
#
# COMPACT_ATOMS: atom_id res chain seq x y z
N MET A 1 -4.01 -16.16 8.13
CA MET A 1 -3.44 -15.56 9.38
C MET A 1 -2.01 -15.07 9.22
N ALA A 2 -1.14 -15.67 8.39
CA ALA A 2 0.23 -15.17 8.22
C ALA A 2 0.31 -13.84 7.45
N HIS A 3 -0.49 -13.67 6.40
CA HIS A 3 -0.41 -12.50 5.50
C HIS A 3 -0.91 -11.20 6.14
N SER A 4 -1.81 -11.26 7.13
CA SER A 4 -2.30 -10.07 7.84
C SER A 4 -1.22 -9.36 8.64
N LEU A 5 -0.25 -10.09 9.19
CA LEU A 5 0.89 -9.51 9.90
C LEU A 5 1.86 -8.81 8.95
N ILE A 6 2.09 -9.40 7.77
CA ILE A 6 2.95 -8.81 6.74
C ILE A 6 2.31 -7.52 6.20
N LYS A 7 1.01 -7.57 5.86
CA LYS A 7 0.25 -6.39 5.43
C LYS A 7 0.29 -5.28 6.49
N ALA A 8 0.12 -5.61 7.76
CA ALA A 8 0.20 -4.64 8.85
C ALA A 8 1.58 -3.96 8.99
N ALA A 9 2.65 -4.64 8.59
CA ALA A 9 4.01 -4.07 8.60
C ALA A 9 4.28 -3.17 7.38
N ILE A 10 3.82 -3.55 6.19
CA ILE A 10 4.15 -2.82 4.94
C ILE A 10 3.22 -1.65 4.63
N ILE A 11 1.94 -1.71 5.04
CA ILE A 11 0.96 -0.65 4.74
C ILE A 11 1.40 0.71 5.30
N PRO A 12 1.87 0.83 6.56
CA PRO A 12 2.37 2.10 7.08
C PRO A 12 3.54 2.68 6.25
N GLU A 13 4.44 1.83 5.76
CA GLU A 13 5.54 2.27 4.90
C GLU A 13 5.04 2.82 3.55
N ILE A 14 4.07 2.14 2.93
CA ILE A 14 3.45 2.60 1.68
C ILE A 14 2.73 3.94 1.87
N VAL A 15 1.95 4.07 2.95
CA VAL A 15 1.22 5.29 3.27
C VAL A 15 2.18 6.46 3.49
N LYS A 16 3.31 6.23 4.17
CA LYS A 16 4.36 7.24 4.35
C LYS A 16 4.94 7.71 3.01
N LEU A 17 5.24 6.77 2.11
CA LEU A 17 5.74 7.09 0.76
C LEU A 17 4.73 7.93 -0.04
N ILE A 18 3.43 7.62 0.07
CA ILE A 18 2.35 8.40 -0.57
C ILE A 18 2.28 9.81 0.02
N ALA A 19 2.29 9.93 1.35
CA ALA A 19 2.25 11.22 2.05
C ALA A 19 3.42 12.12 1.64
N GLU A 20 4.65 11.58 1.64
CA GLU A 20 5.85 12.30 1.23
C GLU A 20 5.81 12.68 -0.26
N LYS A 21 5.38 11.76 -1.14
CA LYS A 21 5.37 12.00 -2.59
C LYS A 21 4.35 13.05 -3.02
N HIS A 22 3.17 13.04 -2.41
CA HIS A 22 2.07 13.94 -2.75
C HIS A 22 2.00 15.19 -1.87
N ALA A 23 2.89 15.32 -0.88
CA ALA A 23 2.89 16.39 0.11
C ALA A 23 1.53 16.54 0.82
N VAL A 24 0.91 15.41 1.18
CA VAL A 24 -0.39 15.34 1.87
C VAL A 24 -0.21 14.82 3.30
N SER A 25 -1.23 14.99 4.13
CA SER A 25 -1.23 14.39 5.47
C SER A 25 -1.25 12.86 5.40
N GLU A 26 -0.73 12.21 6.44
CA GLU A 26 -0.76 10.74 6.54
C GLU A 26 -2.18 10.19 6.48
N GLN A 27 -3.15 10.86 7.11
CA GLN A 27 -4.57 10.50 6.99
C GLN A 27 -5.06 10.55 5.54
N LYS A 28 -4.69 11.60 4.80
CA LYS A 28 -5.10 11.73 3.40
C LYS A 28 -4.42 10.68 2.52
N ALA A 29 -3.16 10.37 2.79
CA ALA A 29 -2.43 9.31 2.11
C ALA A 29 -3.03 7.92 2.39
N LEU A 30 -3.50 7.69 3.62
CA LEU A 30 -4.19 6.47 4.02
C LEU A 30 -5.51 6.32 3.27
N ASP A 31 -6.30 7.40 3.20
CA ASP A 31 -7.53 7.42 2.42
C ASP A 31 -7.25 7.15 0.93
N MET A 32 -6.22 7.78 0.36
CA MET A 32 -5.81 7.56 -1.04
C MET A 32 -5.38 6.13 -1.30
N PHE A 33 -4.63 5.52 -0.37
CA PHE A 33 -4.18 4.15 -0.52
C PHE A 33 -5.38 3.19 -0.47
N TYR A 34 -6.24 3.27 0.55
CA TYR A 34 -7.36 2.34 0.69
C TYR A 34 -8.45 2.47 -0.37
N THR A 35 -8.49 3.58 -1.13
CA THR A 35 -9.40 3.72 -2.28
C THR A 35 -8.77 3.31 -3.62
N SER A 36 -7.50 2.89 -3.62
CA SER A 36 -6.78 2.46 -4.83
C SER A 36 -7.04 0.98 -5.20
N ALA A 37 -6.98 0.68 -6.48
CA ALA A 37 -6.94 -0.69 -7.02
C ALA A 37 -5.72 -1.46 -6.53
N THR A 38 -4.61 -0.77 -6.24
CA THR A 38 -3.42 -1.35 -5.63
C THR A 38 -3.70 -1.91 -4.24
N ALA A 39 -4.43 -1.19 -3.38
CA ALA A 39 -4.82 -1.70 -2.07
C ALA A 39 -5.86 -2.83 -2.15
N ALA A 40 -6.77 -2.79 -3.13
CA ALA A 40 -7.67 -3.89 -3.42
C ALA A 40 -6.89 -5.16 -3.81
N SER A 41 -5.90 -5.02 -4.68
CA SER A 41 -5.01 -6.11 -5.10
C SER A 41 -4.16 -6.64 -3.95
N LEU A 42 -3.64 -5.78 -3.08
CA LEU A 42 -2.87 -6.21 -1.90
C LEU A 42 -3.75 -6.98 -0.89
N SER A 43 -5.03 -6.64 -0.83
CA SER A 43 -5.99 -7.34 0.02
C SER A 43 -6.32 -8.74 -0.51
N ASP A 44 -6.19 -8.95 -1.82
CA ASP A 44 -6.35 -10.23 -2.49
C ASP A 44 -5.07 -11.08 -2.40
N ASP A 45 -5.16 -12.18 -1.68
CA ASP A 45 -4.05 -13.12 -1.48
C ASP A 45 -3.67 -13.87 -2.78
N GLU A 46 -4.54 -13.92 -3.80
CA GLU A 46 -4.20 -14.59 -5.08
C GLU A 46 -3.20 -13.78 -5.92
N THR A 47 -3.06 -12.47 -5.65
CA THR A 47 -2.13 -11.59 -6.39
C THR A 47 -0.67 -11.78 -5.98
N GLY A 48 -0.41 -12.35 -4.81
CA GLY A 48 0.95 -12.51 -4.26
C GLY A 48 1.64 -11.21 -3.85
N LEU A 49 0.94 -10.06 -3.87
CA LEU A 49 1.53 -8.75 -3.57
C LEU A 49 2.05 -8.62 -2.13
N TYR A 50 1.51 -9.39 -1.19
CA TYR A 50 1.98 -9.42 0.20
C TYR A 50 3.45 -9.87 0.33
N GLY A 51 4.01 -10.54 -0.68
CA GLY A 51 5.42 -10.95 -0.70
C GLY A 51 6.37 -9.90 -1.26
N GLN A 52 5.85 -8.77 -1.76
CA GLN A 52 6.63 -7.72 -2.40
C GLN A 52 7.01 -6.61 -1.41
N SER A 53 8.02 -5.82 -1.78
CA SER A 53 8.44 -4.67 -0.97
C SER A 53 7.42 -3.53 -1.01
N ALA A 54 7.41 -2.70 0.03
CA ALA A 54 6.59 -1.48 0.08
C ALA A 54 6.86 -0.54 -1.12
N LEU A 55 8.11 -0.47 -1.59
CA LEU A 55 8.50 0.32 -2.77
C LEU A 55 7.90 -0.21 -4.07
N TYR A 56 7.81 -1.53 -4.22
CA TYR A 56 7.18 -2.14 -5.39
C TYR A 56 5.68 -1.85 -5.41
N ILE A 57 5.00 -2.06 -4.28
CA ILE A 57 3.56 -1.79 -4.15
C ILE A 57 3.28 -0.29 -4.36
N PHE A 58 4.12 0.59 -3.81
CA PHE A 58 4.02 2.02 -4.07
C PHE A 58 4.24 2.39 -5.53
N SER A 59 5.09 1.66 -6.26
CA SER A 59 5.29 1.88 -7.70
C SER A 59 4.04 1.52 -8.48
N LEU A 60 3.35 0.42 -8.14
CA LEU A 60 2.04 0.07 -8.70
C LEU A 60 0.99 1.17 -8.44
N PHE A 61 0.92 1.67 -7.20
CA PHE A 61 0.01 2.76 -6.84
C PHE A 61 0.24 4.03 -7.68
N LYS A 62 1.48 4.30 -8.11
CA LYS A 62 1.80 5.45 -8.95
C LYS A 62 1.42 5.27 -10.43
N GLU A 63 1.30 4.02 -10.88
CA GLU A 63 1.01 3.66 -12.27
C GLU A 63 -0.48 3.42 -12.53
N GLU A 64 -1.27 3.33 -11.46
CA GLU A 64 -2.73 3.28 -11.47
C GLU A 64 -3.38 4.57 -12.02
#